data_AF-A0A1H9W567-F1
#
_entry.id   AF-A0A1H9W567-F1
#
_cell.length_a   1.000
_cell.length_b   1.000
_cell.length_c   1.000
_cell.angle_alpha   90.00
_cell.angle_beta   90.00
_cell.angle_gamma   90.00
#
_symmetry.space_group_name_H-M   'P 1'
#
loop_
_entity.id
_entity.type
_entity.pdbx_description
1 polymer ?
#
loop_
_entity_poly.entity_id
_entity_poly.type
_entity_poly.pdbx_seq_one_letter_code
_entity_poly.pdbx_strand_id
1 'polypeptide(L)'
;MADKVKKFKIRIPLVLLLFNSIFISFLVEELLDATEPNYGFLGFLTPLMALISLLYIRKFGRQNASLLKKMLQGLNWFFIIFPIIVIAYIMLSFV
;
A
#
# COMPACT_ATOMS: atom_id res chain seq x y z
N MET A 1 26.78 13.98 -11.76
CA MET A 1 26.53 13.44 -10.41
C MET A 1 26.51 11.93 -10.50
N ALA A 2 27.49 11.24 -9.89
CA ALA A 2 27.51 9.79 -9.87
C ALA A 2 26.36 9.28 -8.99
N ASP A 3 25.27 8.82 -9.62
CA ASP A 3 24.20 8.12 -8.93
C ASP A 3 24.79 6.87 -8.28
N LYS A 4 25.12 6.97 -6.99
CA LYS A 4 25.36 5.80 -6.13
C LYS A 4 24.05 5.02 -6.10
N VAL A 5 23.85 4.10 -7.03
CA VAL A 5 22.71 3.19 -7.08
C VAL A 5 22.73 2.39 -5.78
N LYS A 6 21.95 2.83 -4.78
CA LYS A 6 21.82 2.13 -3.50
C LYS A 6 21.35 0.70 -3.80
N LYS A 7 22.05 -0.30 -3.25
CA LYS A 7 21.62 -1.71 -3.36
C LYS A 7 20.18 -1.86 -2.85
N PHE A 8 19.37 -2.62 -3.58
CA PHE A 8 17.99 -2.92 -3.20
C PHE A 8 17.95 -3.60 -1.82
N LYS A 9 17.23 -3.00 -0.86
CA LYS A 9 17.01 -3.59 0.47
C LYS A 9 15.57 -4.07 0.57
N ILE A 10 15.36 -5.37 0.49
CA ILE A 10 14.01 -5.98 0.54
C ILE A 10 13.27 -5.73 1.85
N ARG A 11 14.00 -5.41 2.92
CA ARG A 11 13.42 -5.06 4.23
C ARG A 11 12.52 -3.82 4.14
N ILE A 12 12.82 -2.86 3.26
CA ILE A 12 12.04 -1.63 3.10
C ILE A 12 10.62 -1.93 2.61
N PRO A 13 10.41 -2.61 1.46
CA PRO A 13 9.07 -2.96 1.02
C PRO A 13 8.35 -3.95 1.95
N LEU A 14 9.07 -4.78 2.72
CA LEU A 14 8.46 -5.65 3.74
C LEU A 14 7.92 -4.86 4.94
N VAL A 15 8.66 -3.87 5.43
CA VAL A 15 8.19 -3.00 6.51
C VAL A 15 6.99 -2.17 6.04
N LEU A 16 7.04 -1.63 4.82
CA LEU A 16 5.91 -0.90 4.23
C LEU A 16 4.69 -1.81 4.02
N LEU A 17 4.90 -3.08 3.65
CA LEU A 17 3.83 -4.08 3.58
C LEU A 17 3.14 -4.26 4.93
N LEU A 18 3.91 -4.43 6.00
CA LEU A 18 3.38 -4.58 7.35
C LEU A 18 2.53 -3.37 7.77
N PHE A 19 3.03 -2.15 7.55
CA PHE A 19 2.25 -0.94 7.83
C PHE A 19 0.97 -0.87 7.01
N ASN A 20 1.05 -1.18 5.71
CA ASN A 20 -0.14 -1.20 4.85
C ASN A 20 -1.16 -2.25 5.30
N SER A 21 -0.73 -3.41 5.79
CA SER A 21 -1.62 -4.43 6.37
C SER A 21 -2.30 -3.97 7.66
N ILE A 22 -1.65 -3.17 8.49
CA ILE A 22 -2.26 -2.61 9.71
C ILE A 22 -3.26 -1.49 9.35
N PHE A 23 -2.93 -0.64 8.38
CA PHE A 23 -3.84 0.44 7.97
C PHE A 23 -5.06 -0.10 7.23
N ILE A 24 -4.89 -1.12 6.39
CA ILE A 24 -6.04 -1.72 5.71
C ILE A 24 -6.96 -2.45 6.70
N SER A 25 -6.44 -3.01 7.80
CA SER A 25 -7.31 -3.63 8.80
C SER A 25 -8.22 -2.61 9.47
N PHE A 26 -7.76 -1.38 9.73
CA PHE A 26 -8.62 -0.30 10.22
C PHE A 26 -9.70 0.07 9.20
N LEU A 27 -9.36 0.13 7.91
CA LEU A 27 -10.34 0.41 6.85
C LEU A 27 -11.38 -0.71 6.72
N VAL A 28 -10.95 -1.97 6.83
CA VAL A 28 -11.85 -3.14 6.79
C VAL A 28 -12.74 -3.18 8.02
N GLU A 29 -12.20 -2.89 9.20
CA GLU A 29 -12.96 -2.81 10.45
C GLU A 29 -14.06 -1.74 10.35
N GLU A 30 -13.75 -0.56 9.83
CA GLU A 30 -14.72 0.52 9.61
C GLU A 30 -15.81 0.15 8.57
N LEU A 31 -15.47 -0.68 7.58
CA LEU A 31 -16.46 -1.18 6.61
C LEU A 31 -17.37 -2.27 7.19
N LEU A 32 -16.87 -3.06 8.14
CA LEU A 32 -17.61 -4.18 8.75
C LEU A 32 -18.43 -3.74 9.95
N ASP A 33 -17.87 -2.85 10.77
CA ASP A 33 -18.47 -2.32 11.98
C ASP A 33 -18.78 -0.83 11.77
N ALA A 34 -20.01 -0.54 11.32
CA ALA A 34 -20.49 0.82 11.07
C ALA A 34 -20.77 1.62 12.37
N THR A 35 -20.08 1.27 13.46
CA THR A 35 -20.20 1.86 14.79
C THR A 35 -18.89 2.58 15.14
N GLU A 36 -18.93 3.70 15.87
CA GLU A 36 -17.74 4.54 16.12
C GLU A 36 -16.59 3.72 16.74
N PRO A 37 -15.45 3.60 16.02
CA PRO A 37 -14.44 4.65 16.08
C PRO A 37 -13.86 5.06 14.71
N ASN A 38 -13.60 6.36 14.56
CA ASN A 38 -13.19 7.07 13.35
C ASN A 38 -11.69 6.88 13.02
N TYR A 39 -11.24 5.64 12.78
CA TYR A 39 -9.86 5.31 12.39
C TYR A 39 -9.66 5.21 10.86
N GLY A 40 -10.72 5.36 10.07
CA GLY A 40 -10.71 5.30 8.60
C GLY A 40 -9.70 6.19 7.92
N PHE A 41 -9.44 7.35 8.54
CA PHE A 41 -8.46 8.31 8.02
C PHE A 41 -7.06 7.70 7.85
N LEU A 42 -6.65 6.81 8.76
CA LEU A 42 -5.36 6.13 8.66
C LEU A 42 -5.34 5.09 7.53
N GLY A 43 -6.48 4.45 7.26
CA GLY A 43 -6.69 3.58 6.11
C GLY A 43 -6.56 4.31 4.76
N PHE A 44 -6.72 5.63 4.72
CA PHE A 44 -6.48 6.42 3.51
C PHE A 44 -5.00 6.76 3.26
N LEU A 45 -4.09 6.49 4.21
CA LEU A 45 -2.65 6.63 4.00
C LEU A 45 -2.03 5.42 3.27
N THR A 46 -2.75 4.29 3.26
CA THR A 46 -2.34 3.02 2.65
C THR A 46 -1.94 3.15 1.18
N PRO A 47 -2.70 3.84 0.30
CA PRO A 47 -2.31 4.05 -1.10
C PRO A 47 -0.98 4.80 -1.24
N LEU A 48 -0.72 5.77 -0.36
CA LEU A 48 0.48 6.60 -0.41
C LEU A 48 1.72 5.77 -0.02
N MET A 49 1.62 5.01 1.08
CA MET A 49 2.66 4.09 1.55
C MET A 49 2.95 2.97 0.54
N ALA A 50 1.91 2.40 -0.04
CA ALA A 50 2.02 1.39 -1.09
C ALA A 50 2.65 1.94 -2.38
N LEU A 51 2.35 3.18 -2.77
CA LEU A 51 2.97 3.85 -3.90
C LEU A 51 4.47 4.07 -3.67
N ILE A 52 4.86 4.53 -2.48
CA ILE A 52 6.28 4.70 -2.10
C ILE A 52 7.02 3.36 -2.20
N SER A 53 6.42 2.27 -1.68
CA SER A 53 6.97 0.92 -1.78
C SER A 53 7.12 0.48 -3.25
N LEU A 54 6.09 0.71 -4.08
CA LEU A 54 6.10 0.32 -5.50
C LEU A 54 7.17 1.08 -6.29
N LEU A 55 7.31 2.39 -6.05
CA LEU A 55 8.36 3.22 -6.64
C LEU A 55 9.76 2.77 -6.18
N TYR A 56 9.92 2.42 -4.90
CA TYR A 56 11.17 1.89 -4.38
C TYR A 56 11.56 0.57 -5.07
N ILE A 57 10.62 -0.37 -5.20
CA ILE A 57 10.86 -1.65 -5.87
C ILE A 57 11.19 -1.43 -7.36
N ARG A 58 10.49 -0.52 -8.05
CA ARG A 58 10.76 -0.22 -9.47
C ARG A 58 12.14 0.42 -9.67
N LYS A 59 12.51 1.38 -8.82
CA LYS A 59 13.77 2.13 -8.95
C LYS A 59 15.00 1.28 -8.65
N PHE A 60 14.95 0.44 -7.62
CA PHE A 60 16.11 -0.32 -7.14
C PHE A 60 16.07 -1.82 -7.50
N GLY A 61 14.91 -2.36 -7.88
CA GLY A 61 14.71 -3.79 -8.11
C GLY A 61 15.13 -4.33 -9.49
N ARG A 62 15.64 -3.47 -10.39
CA ARG A 62 15.86 -3.73 -11.84
C ARG A 62 16.72 -4.94 -12.19
N GLN A 63 17.60 -5.39 -11.29
CA GLN A 63 18.61 -6.41 -11.62
C GLN A 63 18.18 -7.87 -11.40
N ASN A 64 17.06 -8.17 -10.75
CA ASN A 64 16.63 -9.57 -10.52
C ASN A 64 15.11 -9.66 -10.32
N ALA A 65 14.38 -10.19 -11.30
CA ALA A 65 12.93 -10.38 -11.26
C ALA A 65 12.52 -11.61 -10.42
N SER A 66 12.94 -11.63 -9.15
CA SER A 66 12.53 -12.67 -8.19
C SER A 66 11.01 -12.68 -8.01
N LEU A 67 10.42 -13.87 -7.89
CA LEU A 67 9.00 -14.10 -7.63
C LEU A 67 8.49 -13.25 -6.45
N LEU A 68 9.30 -13.11 -5.40
CA LEU A 68 8.98 -12.30 -4.23
C LEU A 68 8.79 -10.81 -4.56
N LYS A 69 9.58 -10.24 -5.49
CA LYS A 69 9.39 -8.84 -5.92
C LYS A 69 8.09 -8.66 -6.71
N LYS A 70 7.71 -9.66 -7.53
CA LYS A 70 6.44 -9.64 -8.26
C LYS A 70 5.26 -9.71 -7.28
N MET A 71 5.32 -10.59 -6.29
CA MET A 71 4.32 -10.65 -5.21
C MET A 71 4.21 -9.33 -4.46
N LEU A 72 5.34 -8.74 -4.06
CA LEU A 72 5.34 -7.43 -3.39
C LEU A 72 4.76 -6.32 -4.27
N GLN A 73 5.02 -6.32 -5.59
CA GLN A 73 4.41 -5.35 -6.50
C GLN A 73 2.90 -5.56 -6.61
N GLY A 74 2.43 -6.80 -6.72
CA GLY A 74 1.00 -7.14 -6.76
C GLY A 74 0.28 -6.72 -5.48
N LEU A 75 0.87 -7.00 -4.31
CA LEU A 75 0.35 -6.55 -3.01
C LEU A 75 0.28 -5.03 -2.93
N ASN A 76 1.33 -4.31 -3.34
CA ASN A 76 1.29 -2.83 -3.35
C ASN A 76 0.20 -2.29 -4.28
N TRP A 77 -0.06 -2.93 -5.43
CA TRP A 77 -1.20 -2.57 -6.27
C TRP A 77 -2.54 -2.77 -5.56
N PHE A 78 -2.71 -3.89 -4.85
CA PHE A 78 -3.90 -4.12 -4.04
C PHE A 78 -4.11 -3.03 -2.99
N PHE A 79 -3.06 -2.66 -2.24
CA PHE A 79 -3.12 -1.60 -1.23
C PHE A 79 -3.40 -0.20 -1.80
N ILE A 80 -3.14 0.02 -3.09
CA ILE A 80 -3.51 1.27 -3.78
C ILE A 80 -4.97 1.20 -4.23
N ILE A 81 -5.36 0.14 -4.92
CA ILE A 81 -6.67 0.03 -5.57
C ILE A 81 -7.80 -0.12 -4.55
N PHE A 82 -7.61 -0.93 -3.51
CA PHE A 82 -8.67 -1.25 -2.56
C PHE A 82 -9.23 0.00 -1.85
N PRO A 83 -8.41 0.88 -1.22
CA PRO A 83 -8.95 2.08 -0.59
C PRO A 83 -9.61 3.05 -1.58
N ILE A 84 -9.11 3.13 -2.83
CA ILE A 84 -9.71 3.97 -3.88
C ILE A 84 -11.12 3.47 -4.23
N ILE A 85 -11.31 2.16 -4.39
CA ILE A 85 -12.62 1.56 -4.66
C ILE A 85 -13.57 1.84 -3.49
N VAL A 86 -13.10 1.71 -2.25
CA VAL A 86 -13.90 1.99 -1.05
C VAL A 86 -14.36 3.44 -1.02
N ILE A 87 -13.47 4.41 -1.27
CA ILE A 87 -13.82 5.83 -1.36
C ILE A 87 -14.87 6.06 -2.45
N ALA A 88 -14.65 5.50 -3.64
CA ALA A 88 -15.59 5.66 -4.76
C ALA A 88 -16.97 5.08 -4.44
N TYR A 89 -17.01 3.92 -3.77
CA TYR A 89 -18.26 3.29 -3.33
C TYR A 89 -19.01 4.17 -2.32
N ILE A 90 -18.31 4.66 -1.29
CA ILE A 90 -18.87 5.59 -0.29
C ILE A 90 -19.43 6.83 -1.00
N MET A 91 -18.65 7.48 -1.87
CA MET A 91 -19.10 8.66 -2.60
C MET A 91 -20.36 8.40 -3.43
N LEU A 92 -20.46 7.25 -4.11
CA LEU A 92 -21.65 6.89 -4.90
C LEU A 92 -22.87 6.57 -4.04
N SER A 93 -22.70 6.07 -2.81
CA SER A 93 -23.81 5.80 -1.89
C SER A 93 -24.40 7.06 -1.26
N PHE A 94 -23.63 8.16 -1.20
CA PHE A 94 -24.06 9.45 -0.64
C PHE A 94 -24.47 10.49 -1.71
N VAL A 95 -24.51 10.11 -3.00
CA VAL A 95 -25.05 10.89 -4.14
C VAL A 95 -26.42 10.35 -4.52
#